data_AF-A0A9R0Q1S3-F1
#
_entry.id   AF-A0A9R0Q1S3-F1
#
_cell.length_a   1.000
_cell.length_b   1.000
_cell.length_c   1.000
_cell.angle_alpha   90.00
_cell.angle_beta   90.00
_cell.angle_gamma   90.00
#
_symmetry.space_group_name_H-M   'P 1'
#
loop_
_entity.id
_entity.type
_entity.pdbx_description
1 polymer ?
#
loop_
_entity_poly.entity_id
_entity_poly.type
_entity_poly.pdbx_seq_one_letter_code
_entity_poly.pdbx_strand_id
1 'polypeptide(L)'
;MGWAWAALRSGAPRWRAQNSSSSSGRAGSIGLIIRWRPYSTAPSPSHGGEEDGDEARQEMLNRWAHRAAQTTFRDYLHAKRGLCLTDAKHISERSPVFLSELLEKVNKAVMKAADQGGEGARFRSKVKKRVSRALVRLLHRRPVNEFRPFFESIGIKPSECDSLLPQDLTFLMDAGVLLESYRALCSYGIAHDKIGKIYQKAAEVFSLGQGVLESKLEALEGLGFSKASVTKIVISTPTVLVHDPAVELKTILQWLDDIGIQRDWIGQFFTEYQSYNWQKIVEALQFLSDLGFTKDDIGKAVRNHPDLLLEWSGEML
;
A
#
# COMPACT_ATOMS: atom_id res chain seq x y z
N MET A 1 3.63 -21.12 -6.19
CA MET A 1 4.02 -20.17 -5.13
C MET A 1 5.16 -20.68 -4.21
N GLY A 2 5.52 -21.98 -4.17
CA GLY A 2 6.52 -22.50 -3.22
C GLY A 2 8.00 -22.14 -3.47
N TRP A 3 8.35 -21.53 -4.63
CA TRP A 3 9.75 -21.34 -5.04
C TRP A 3 10.28 -19.92 -4.74
N ALA A 4 9.40 -18.93 -4.53
CA ALA A 4 9.80 -17.54 -4.30
C ALA A 4 10.53 -17.30 -2.97
N TRP A 5 10.35 -18.19 -1.99
CA TRP A 5 10.85 -18.01 -0.62
C TRP A 5 12.32 -18.40 -0.41
N ALA A 6 12.94 -19.08 -1.38
CA ALA A 6 14.31 -19.56 -1.23
C ALA A 6 15.38 -18.46 -1.27
N ALA A 7 15.06 -17.30 -1.88
CA ALA A 7 16.02 -16.23 -2.22
C ALA A 7 16.17 -15.12 -1.15
N LEU A 8 15.35 -15.10 -0.10
CA LEU A 8 15.32 -14.03 0.92
C LEU A 8 16.49 -14.02 1.95
N ARG A 9 17.53 -14.85 1.77
CA ARG A 9 18.45 -15.26 2.85
C ARG A 9 19.84 -14.62 2.92
N SER A 10 20.22 -13.66 2.07
CA SER A 10 21.58 -13.08 2.09
C SER A 10 21.57 -11.59 2.44
N GLY A 11 22.17 -11.22 3.59
CA GLY A 11 22.11 -9.90 4.21
C GLY A 11 23.25 -8.89 3.92
N ALA A 12 23.05 -7.68 4.47
CA ALA A 12 23.76 -6.39 4.29
C ALA A 12 25.15 -6.27 4.99
N PRO A 13 25.86 -5.11 4.85
CA PRO A 13 25.71 -4.02 5.85
C PRO A 13 25.93 -2.54 5.39
N ARG A 14 24.95 -1.68 5.72
CA ARG A 14 24.93 -0.44 6.56
C ARG A 14 26.04 0.66 6.48
N TRP A 15 25.66 1.89 6.11
CA TRP A 15 26.27 3.18 6.58
C TRP A 15 25.24 4.34 6.74
N ARG A 16 25.67 5.41 7.40
CA ARG A 16 24.94 6.38 8.26
C ARG A 16 24.71 7.75 7.58
N ALA A 17 23.53 8.34 7.77
CA ALA A 17 23.17 9.71 7.36
C ALA A 17 23.57 10.80 8.38
N GLN A 18 23.78 12.02 7.89
CA GLN A 18 23.87 13.27 8.67
C GLN A 18 22.72 14.22 8.28
N ASN A 19 22.18 14.90 9.29
CA ASN A 19 21.11 15.91 9.22
C ASN A 19 21.66 17.32 8.90
N SER A 20 20.79 18.17 8.35
CA SER A 20 20.78 19.62 8.65
C SER A 20 19.39 20.24 8.49
N SER A 21 19.17 21.33 9.20
CA SER A 21 17.90 21.91 9.65
C SER A 21 17.58 23.28 9.02
N SER A 22 16.31 23.69 9.21
CA SER A 22 15.79 25.08 9.36
C SER A 22 15.41 25.89 8.10
N SER A 23 14.17 26.40 8.03
CA SER A 23 13.81 27.77 8.45
C SER A 23 12.35 28.16 8.08
N SER A 24 11.96 29.32 8.58
CA SER A 24 10.65 29.88 8.90
C SER A 24 9.84 30.56 7.77
N GLY A 25 8.54 30.77 8.01
CA GLY A 25 7.73 31.78 7.30
C GLY A 25 6.42 32.12 8.04
N ARG A 26 6.19 33.42 8.30
CA ARG A 26 5.01 34.05 8.95
C ARG A 26 4.05 34.61 7.90
N ALA A 27 2.73 34.56 8.16
CA ALA A 27 1.66 35.52 7.80
C ALA A 27 0.31 34.81 8.00
N GLY A 28 -0.84 35.39 8.37
CA GLY A 28 -1.28 36.73 8.72
C GLY A 28 -2.74 36.57 9.17
N SER A 29 -3.16 37.33 10.18
CA SER A 29 -4.50 37.24 10.77
C SER A 29 -5.53 38.04 9.97
N ILE A 30 -6.68 37.45 9.68
CA ILE A 30 -7.87 38.15 9.19
C ILE A 30 -9.05 37.76 10.08
N GLY A 31 -9.64 38.77 10.73
CA GLY A 31 -10.78 38.63 11.62
C GLY A 31 -12.09 38.42 10.88
N LEU A 32 -12.94 37.55 11.43
CA LEU A 32 -14.33 37.38 11.01
C LEU A 32 -15.26 37.76 12.16
N ILE A 33 -16.11 38.73 11.85
CA ILE A 33 -17.11 39.36 12.69
C ILE A 33 -18.21 38.34 13.03
N ILE A 34 -18.39 38.07 14.32
CA ILE A 34 -19.47 37.24 14.85
C ILE A 34 -20.75 38.08 14.87
N ARG A 35 -21.71 37.72 14.01
CA ARG A 35 -23.07 38.30 14.05
C ARG A 35 -23.96 37.34 14.84
N TRP A 36 -24.33 37.76 16.06
CA TRP A 36 -25.25 37.05 16.94
C TRP A 36 -26.66 37.00 16.33
N ARG A 37 -27.27 35.82 16.23
CA ARG A 37 -28.72 35.65 16.04
C ARG A 37 -29.37 35.28 17.38
N PRO A 38 -30.52 35.90 17.74
CA PRO A 38 -31.19 35.65 19.00
C PRO A 38 -31.99 34.34 19.00
N TYR A 39 -32.10 33.79 20.21
CA TYR A 39 -32.90 32.66 20.69
C TYR A 39 -34.08 32.21 19.81
N SER A 40 -34.05 30.93 19.42
CA SER A 40 -35.23 30.18 18.99
C SER A 40 -35.50 29.10 20.05
N THR A 41 -36.67 29.18 20.68
CA THR A 41 -37.17 28.25 21.70
C THR A 41 -37.28 26.83 21.14
N ALA A 42 -36.55 25.89 21.73
CA ALA A 42 -36.66 24.46 21.43
C ALA A 42 -37.91 23.87 22.12
N PRO A 43 -38.61 22.91 21.48
CA PRO A 43 -39.70 22.17 22.11
C PRO A 43 -39.15 21.17 23.14
N SER A 44 -39.95 20.92 24.18
CA SER A 44 -39.65 20.04 25.32
C SER A 44 -39.30 18.60 24.92
N PRO A 45 -38.48 17.88 25.72
CA PRO A 45 -37.92 16.59 25.35
C PRO A 45 -38.96 15.46 25.51
N SER A 46 -39.26 14.79 24.41
CA SER A 46 -39.81 13.42 24.41
C SER A 46 -38.67 12.42 24.64
N HIS A 47 -38.91 11.44 25.51
CA HIS A 47 -38.04 10.32 25.87
C HIS A 47 -37.26 9.70 24.70
N GLY A 48 -36.00 10.10 24.50
CA GLY A 48 -35.08 9.50 23.52
C GLY A 48 -33.59 9.78 23.76
N GLY A 49 -33.20 10.21 24.97
CA GLY A 49 -31.85 10.73 25.26
C GLY A 49 -30.82 9.73 25.79
N GLU A 50 -31.20 8.50 26.15
CA GLU A 50 -30.26 7.50 26.70
C GLU A 50 -29.53 6.69 25.61
N GLU A 51 -30.22 6.31 24.52
CA GLU A 51 -29.62 5.53 23.43
C GLU A 51 -28.52 6.30 22.67
N ASP A 52 -28.75 7.60 22.41
CA ASP A 52 -27.78 8.48 21.72
C ASP A 52 -26.51 8.74 22.58
N GLY A 53 -26.66 8.76 23.91
CA GLY A 53 -25.55 8.92 24.85
C GLY A 53 -24.66 7.70 24.97
N ASP A 54 -25.26 6.50 24.97
CA ASP A 54 -24.52 5.23 25.07
C ASP A 54 -23.80 4.88 23.78
N GLU A 55 -24.39 5.17 22.62
CA GLU A 55 -23.74 4.97 21.32
C GLU A 55 -22.51 5.88 21.16
N ALA A 56 -22.64 7.18 21.47
CA ALA A 56 -21.53 8.12 21.44
C ALA A 56 -20.39 7.72 22.40
N ARG A 57 -20.74 7.21 23.58
CA ARG A 57 -19.78 6.70 24.57
C ARG A 57 -19.05 5.46 24.06
N GLN A 58 -19.77 4.53 23.43
CA GLN A 58 -19.19 3.32 22.85
C GLN A 58 -18.25 3.64 21.68
N GLU A 59 -18.63 4.58 20.82
CA GLU A 59 -17.79 5.04 19.72
C GLU A 59 -16.48 5.68 20.22
N MET A 60 -16.56 6.50 21.28
CA MET A 60 -15.38 7.08 21.94
C MET A 60 -14.46 6.00 22.52
N LEU A 61 -15.01 4.98 23.18
CA LEU A 61 -14.27 3.84 23.72
C LEU A 61 -13.55 3.09 22.60
N ASN A 62 -14.25 2.77 21.52
CA ASN A 62 -13.69 2.09 20.34
C ASN A 62 -12.53 2.89 19.75
N ARG A 63 -12.68 4.21 19.57
CA ARG A 63 -11.61 5.08 19.07
C ARG A 63 -10.37 5.09 19.97
N TRP A 64 -10.55 5.08 21.29
CA TRP A 64 -9.41 5.05 22.22
C TRP A 64 -8.72 3.68 22.28
N ALA A 65 -9.51 2.61 22.24
CA ALA A 65 -9.00 1.24 22.16
C ALA A 65 -8.20 1.04 20.87
N HIS A 66 -8.72 1.49 19.74
CA HIS A 66 -8.05 1.43 18.44
C HIS A 66 -6.72 2.19 18.44
N ARG A 67 -6.69 3.44 18.93
CA ARG A 67 -5.42 4.20 19.04
C ARG A 67 -4.41 3.55 19.98
N ALA A 68 -4.87 2.92 21.06
CA ALA A 68 -4.00 2.16 21.96
C ALA A 68 -3.45 0.91 21.27
N ALA A 69 -4.27 0.21 20.50
CA ALA A 69 -3.86 -0.96 19.72
C ALA A 69 -2.81 -0.59 18.66
N GLN A 70 -3.07 0.45 17.87
CA GLN A 70 -2.12 0.99 16.88
C GLN A 70 -0.77 1.29 17.53
N THR A 71 -0.77 2.08 18.62
CA THR A 71 0.47 2.46 19.32
C THR A 71 1.20 1.25 19.88
N THR A 72 0.49 0.35 20.55
CA THR A 72 1.09 -0.85 21.16
C THR A 72 1.65 -1.80 20.11
N PHE A 73 0.95 -1.96 18.99
CA PHE A 73 1.38 -2.83 17.91
C PHE A 73 2.58 -2.26 17.17
N ARG A 74 2.62 -0.95 16.91
CA ARG A 74 3.81 -0.27 16.41
C ARG A 74 5.03 -0.50 17.31
N ASP A 75 4.85 -0.34 18.63
CA ASP A 75 5.93 -0.51 19.59
C ASP A 75 6.40 -1.97 19.64
N TYR A 76 5.49 -2.94 19.48
CA TYR A 76 5.83 -4.35 19.29
C TYR A 76 6.70 -4.56 18.05
N LEU A 77 6.25 -4.07 16.88
CA LEU A 77 6.98 -4.21 15.61
C LEU A 77 8.37 -3.54 15.67
N HIS A 78 8.46 -2.34 16.25
CA HIS A 78 9.72 -1.59 16.32
C HIS A 78 10.65 -2.11 17.42
N ALA A 79 10.22 -2.02 18.69
CA ALA A 79 11.10 -2.22 19.83
C ALA A 79 11.37 -3.71 20.12
N LYS A 80 10.40 -4.59 19.85
CA LYS A 80 10.54 -6.02 20.13
C LYS A 80 10.96 -6.82 18.90
N ARG A 81 10.45 -6.47 17.73
CA ARG A 81 10.71 -7.22 16.49
C ARG A 81 11.83 -6.64 15.66
N GLY A 82 12.27 -5.40 15.91
CA GLY A 82 13.46 -4.81 15.29
C GLY A 82 13.20 -4.15 13.94
N LEU A 83 11.95 -4.01 13.52
CA LEU A 83 11.60 -3.25 12.31
C LEU A 83 11.96 -1.78 12.48
N CYS A 84 12.30 -1.10 11.39
CA CYS A 84 12.50 0.35 11.46
C CYS A 84 11.18 1.06 11.82
N LEU A 85 11.29 2.23 12.45
CA LEU A 85 10.12 2.94 12.96
C LEU A 85 9.14 3.34 11.85
N THR A 86 9.65 3.65 10.66
CA THR A 86 8.84 4.01 9.49
C THR A 86 7.93 2.86 9.06
N ASP A 87 8.49 1.66 8.93
CA ASP A 87 7.74 0.47 8.51
C ASP A 87 6.77 0.02 9.61
N ALA A 88 7.23 0.01 10.86
CA ALA A 88 6.38 -0.32 12.00
C ALA A 88 5.18 0.64 12.11
N LYS A 89 5.42 1.94 11.90
CA LYS A 89 4.36 2.95 11.88
C LYS A 89 3.39 2.70 10.72
N HIS A 90 3.91 2.52 9.52
CA HIS A 90 3.10 2.26 8.32
C HIS A 90 2.17 1.05 8.52
N ILE A 91 2.72 -0.10 8.90
CA ILE A 91 1.97 -1.33 9.11
C ILE A 91 0.89 -1.10 10.18
N SER A 92 1.26 -0.50 11.32
CA SER A 92 0.31 -0.26 12.41
C SER A 92 -0.81 0.72 12.07
N GLU A 93 -0.60 1.66 11.14
CA GLU A 93 -1.60 2.66 10.77
C GLU A 93 -2.49 2.18 9.62
N ARG A 94 -2.03 1.23 8.81
CA ARG A 94 -2.74 0.73 7.61
C ARG A 94 -3.24 -0.71 7.71
N SER A 95 -3.28 -1.31 8.91
CA SER A 95 -3.85 -2.65 9.13
C SER A 95 -5.09 -2.66 10.06
N PRO A 96 -6.18 -1.92 9.77
CA PRO A 96 -7.32 -1.77 10.67
C PRO A 96 -8.10 -3.05 10.97
N VAL A 97 -8.21 -3.98 10.02
CA VAL A 97 -8.88 -5.27 10.19
C VAL A 97 -8.09 -6.13 11.17
N PHE A 98 -6.78 -6.28 10.95
CA PHE A 98 -5.91 -6.99 11.87
C PHE A 98 -5.95 -6.40 13.30
N LEU A 99 -5.96 -5.07 13.43
CA LEU A 99 -6.07 -4.42 14.74
C LEU A 99 -7.41 -4.70 15.42
N SER A 100 -8.49 -4.78 14.64
CA SER A 100 -9.82 -5.14 15.16
C SER A 100 -9.82 -6.58 15.66
N GLU A 101 -9.23 -7.52 14.93
CA GLU A 101 -9.05 -8.92 15.38
C GLU A 101 -8.21 -9.01 16.67
N LEU A 102 -7.18 -8.17 16.82
CA LEU A 102 -6.41 -8.08 18.06
C LEU A 102 -7.23 -7.53 19.21
N LEU A 103 -8.05 -6.52 18.96
CA LEU A 103 -8.92 -5.91 19.97
C LEU A 103 -9.99 -6.90 20.47
N GLU A 104 -10.58 -7.70 19.59
CA GLU A 104 -11.52 -8.75 19.99
C GLU A 104 -10.90 -9.74 20.99
N LYS A 105 -9.64 -10.13 20.78
CA LYS A 105 -8.90 -11.01 21.70
C LYS A 105 -8.65 -10.38 23.08
N VAL A 106 -8.71 -9.05 23.20
CA VAL A 106 -8.55 -8.31 24.46
C VAL A 106 -9.83 -7.59 24.90
N ASN A 107 -10.99 -7.90 24.32
CA ASN A 107 -12.25 -7.18 24.57
C ASN A 107 -12.62 -7.14 26.06
N LYS A 108 -12.38 -8.25 26.80
CA LYS A 108 -12.57 -8.30 28.27
C LYS A 108 -11.79 -7.20 29.02
N ALA A 109 -10.64 -6.76 28.51
CA ALA A 109 -9.87 -5.67 29.10
C ALA A 109 -10.45 -4.29 28.76
N VAL A 110 -11.07 -4.15 27.58
CA VAL A 110 -11.80 -2.95 27.14
C VAL A 110 -13.04 -2.76 28.00
N MET A 111 -13.89 -3.79 28.13
CA MET A 111 -15.12 -3.75 28.93
C MET A 111 -14.83 -3.45 30.40
N LYS A 112 -13.86 -4.14 31.00
CA LYS A 112 -13.41 -3.85 32.38
C LYS A 112 -12.91 -2.41 32.56
N ALA A 113 -12.44 -1.74 31.51
CA ALA A 113 -12.05 -0.33 31.61
C ALA A 113 -13.27 0.58 31.64
N ALA A 114 -14.29 0.25 30.84
CA ALA A 114 -15.57 0.96 30.76
C ALA A 114 -16.39 0.84 32.05
N ASP A 115 -16.51 -0.37 32.62
CA ASP A 115 -17.29 -0.65 33.83
C ASP A 115 -16.82 0.13 35.05
N GLN A 116 -15.53 0.46 35.10
CA GLN A 116 -14.93 1.12 36.26
C GLN A 116 -15.10 2.63 36.27
N GLY A 117 -15.89 3.17 35.33
CA GLY A 117 -16.24 4.58 35.24
C GLY A 117 -15.07 5.54 35.09
N GLY A 118 -15.44 6.81 34.96
CA GLY A 118 -14.56 7.96 34.88
C GLY A 118 -14.91 8.90 33.72
N GLU A 119 -14.39 10.12 33.79
CA GLU A 119 -14.64 11.14 32.78
C GLU A 119 -13.33 11.74 32.22
N GLY A 120 -13.46 12.36 31.04
CA GLY A 120 -12.43 13.16 30.42
C GLY A 120 -11.10 12.43 30.17
N ALA A 121 -10.00 13.17 30.32
CA ALA A 121 -8.65 12.70 29.98
C ALA A 121 -8.16 11.53 30.85
N ARG A 122 -8.61 11.47 32.12
CA ARG A 122 -8.25 10.39 33.05
C ARG A 122 -8.85 9.07 32.62
N PHE A 123 -10.11 9.08 32.20
CA PHE A 123 -10.80 7.90 31.69
C PHE A 123 -10.16 7.40 30.39
N ARG A 124 -9.91 8.29 29.43
CA ARG A 124 -9.18 7.97 28.19
C ARG A 124 -7.84 7.29 28.48
N SER A 125 -7.04 7.84 29.39
CA SER A 125 -5.72 7.30 29.74
C SER A 125 -5.83 5.91 30.40
N LYS A 126 -6.84 5.70 31.24
CA LYS A 126 -7.14 4.41 31.87
C LYS A 126 -7.49 3.33 30.84
N VAL A 127 -8.38 3.64 29.89
CA VAL A 127 -8.75 2.74 28.79
C VAL A 127 -7.52 2.36 27.98
N LYS A 128 -6.78 3.36 27.48
CA LYS A 128 -5.55 3.13 26.70
C LYS A 128 -4.53 2.26 27.45
N LYS A 129 -4.27 2.55 28.73
CA LYS A 129 -3.32 1.79 29.56
C LYS A 129 -3.76 0.35 29.81
N ARG A 130 -5.07 0.07 29.89
CA ARG A 130 -5.58 -1.30 30.07
C ARG A 130 -5.49 -2.11 28.78
N VAL A 131 -5.90 -1.53 27.67
CA VAL A 131 -5.80 -2.14 26.33
C VAL A 131 -4.34 -2.44 26.02
N SER A 132 -3.44 -1.46 26.17
CA SER A 132 -2.01 -1.63 25.90
C SER A 132 -1.40 -2.76 26.74
N ARG A 133 -1.69 -2.80 28.06
CA ARG A 133 -1.21 -3.89 28.93
C ARG A 133 -1.76 -5.26 28.57
N ALA A 134 -2.99 -5.34 28.06
CA ALA A 134 -3.56 -6.60 27.60
C ALA A 134 -2.88 -7.07 26.31
N LEU A 135 -2.70 -6.17 25.35
CA LEU A 135 -2.04 -6.45 24.08
C LEU A 135 -0.57 -6.82 24.24
N VAL A 136 0.20 -6.10 25.07
CA VAL A 136 1.60 -6.46 25.37
C VAL A 136 1.70 -7.89 25.93
N ARG A 137 0.79 -8.26 26.84
CA ARG A 137 0.74 -9.63 27.39
C ARG A 137 0.35 -10.66 26.34
N LEU A 138 -0.61 -10.34 25.47
CA LEU A 138 -1.05 -11.21 24.37
C LEU A 138 0.11 -11.48 23.41
N LEU A 139 0.71 -10.42 22.86
CA LEU A 139 1.80 -10.47 21.89
C LEU A 139 3.07 -11.11 22.47
N HIS A 140 3.31 -10.97 23.77
CA HIS A 140 4.42 -11.66 24.42
C HIS A 140 4.22 -13.17 24.49
N ARG A 141 3.00 -13.64 24.76
CA ARG A 141 2.67 -15.07 24.89
C ARG A 141 2.48 -15.76 23.53
N ARG A 142 1.94 -15.02 22.57
CA ARG A 142 1.61 -15.50 21.22
C ARG A 142 2.04 -14.45 20.21
N PRO A 143 3.27 -14.56 19.67
CA PRO A 143 3.69 -13.73 18.55
C PRO A 143 2.70 -13.87 17.39
N VAL A 144 2.51 -12.78 16.66
CA VAL A 144 1.63 -12.77 15.49
C VAL A 144 2.43 -13.09 14.23
N ASN A 145 1.76 -13.65 13.21
CA ASN A 145 2.34 -13.66 11.87
C ASN A 145 2.30 -12.22 11.33
N GLU A 146 3.49 -11.60 11.20
CA GLU A 146 3.68 -10.20 10.82
C GLU A 146 3.36 -9.93 9.34
N PHE A 147 3.34 -10.96 8.50
CA PHE A 147 2.98 -10.82 7.08
C PHE A 147 1.51 -10.46 6.90
N ARG A 148 0.60 -10.94 7.76
CA ARG A 148 -0.84 -10.59 7.68
C ARG A 148 -1.07 -9.07 7.76
N PRO A 149 -0.65 -8.36 8.83
CA PRO A 149 -0.83 -6.92 8.89
C PRO A 149 0.00 -6.17 7.86
N PHE A 150 1.16 -6.69 7.43
CA PHE A 150 1.93 -6.09 6.35
C PHE A 150 1.18 -6.16 5.00
N PHE A 151 0.66 -7.31 4.62
CA PHE A 151 -0.14 -7.48 3.40
C PHE A 151 -1.39 -6.59 3.42
N GLU A 152 -2.08 -6.52 4.54
CA GLU A 152 -3.17 -5.55 4.72
C GLU A 152 -2.71 -4.11 4.49
N SER A 153 -1.55 -3.72 5.05
CA SER A 153 -1.01 -2.36 4.95
C SER A 153 -0.65 -1.93 3.52
N ILE A 154 -0.35 -2.90 2.64
CA ILE A 154 -0.05 -2.68 1.22
C ILE A 154 -1.27 -2.92 0.31
N GLY A 155 -2.47 -3.06 0.88
CA GLY A 155 -3.72 -3.14 0.13
C GLY A 155 -4.18 -4.53 -0.28
N ILE A 156 -3.55 -5.59 0.22
CA ILE A 156 -4.05 -6.97 0.03
C ILE A 156 -5.18 -7.22 1.02
N LYS A 157 -6.31 -7.75 0.54
CA LYS A 157 -7.45 -8.02 1.42
C LYS A 157 -7.13 -9.17 2.38
N PRO A 158 -7.63 -9.15 3.62
CA PRO A 158 -7.43 -10.24 4.57
C PRO A 158 -7.88 -11.61 4.04
N SER A 159 -8.94 -11.67 3.23
CA SER A 159 -9.44 -12.89 2.57
C SER A 159 -8.47 -13.48 1.53
N GLU A 160 -7.56 -12.67 1.00
CA GLU A 160 -6.58 -13.05 -0.02
C GLU A 160 -5.19 -13.28 0.59
N CYS A 161 -5.00 -12.95 1.88
CA CYS A 161 -3.70 -13.06 2.53
C CYS A 161 -3.24 -14.50 2.71
N ASP A 162 -4.15 -15.42 3.10
CA ASP A 162 -3.76 -16.76 3.56
C ASP A 162 -3.04 -17.58 2.47
N SER A 163 -3.37 -17.39 1.19
CA SER A 163 -2.70 -18.06 0.06
C SER A 163 -1.32 -17.46 -0.28
N LEU A 164 -1.03 -16.26 0.22
CA LEU A 164 0.20 -15.51 -0.03
C LEU A 164 1.19 -15.60 1.14
N LEU A 165 0.74 -16.12 2.29
CA LEU A 165 1.60 -16.25 3.46
C LEU A 165 2.75 -17.21 3.18
N PRO A 166 3.99 -16.83 3.54
CA PRO A 166 5.09 -17.78 3.57
C PRO A 166 4.76 -18.95 4.50
N GLN A 167 5.09 -20.17 4.08
CA GLN A 167 4.82 -21.39 4.86
C GLN A 167 5.62 -21.43 6.17
N ASP A 168 6.88 -20.97 6.13
CA ASP A 168 7.82 -21.12 7.26
C ASP A 168 8.26 -19.79 7.88
N LEU A 169 7.73 -18.66 7.42
CA LEU A 169 8.09 -17.33 7.95
C LEU A 169 6.90 -16.70 8.66
N THR A 170 7.18 -16.21 9.86
CA THR A 170 6.19 -15.49 10.68
C THR A 170 6.59 -14.05 10.95
N PHE A 171 7.86 -13.69 10.71
CA PHE A 171 8.40 -12.39 11.05
C PHE A 171 9.00 -11.71 9.82
N LEU A 172 8.73 -10.41 9.67
CA LEU A 172 9.16 -9.62 8.51
C LEU A 172 10.66 -9.36 8.52
N MET A 173 11.29 -9.34 9.69
CA MET A 173 12.75 -9.20 9.79
C MET A 173 13.50 -10.36 9.13
N ASP A 174 12.89 -11.54 9.04
CA ASP A 174 13.46 -12.70 8.36
C ASP A 174 13.25 -12.63 6.83
N ALA A 175 12.48 -11.64 6.36
CA ALA A 175 12.21 -11.35 4.96
C ALA A 175 12.80 -9.99 4.54
N GLY A 176 14.10 -9.79 4.83
CA GLY A 176 14.80 -8.54 4.57
C GLY A 176 14.70 -8.06 3.11
N VAL A 177 14.88 -8.97 2.14
CA VAL A 177 14.79 -8.65 0.71
C VAL A 177 13.40 -8.15 0.32
N LEU A 178 12.34 -8.71 0.90
CA LEU A 178 10.96 -8.25 0.67
C LEU A 178 10.75 -6.82 1.17
N LEU A 179 11.28 -6.49 2.35
CA LEU A 179 11.20 -5.13 2.89
C LEU A 179 12.06 -4.15 2.08
N GLU A 180 13.19 -4.59 1.53
CA GLU A 180 14.00 -3.78 0.62
C GLU A 180 13.24 -3.47 -0.67
N SER A 181 12.68 -4.48 -1.34
CA SER A 181 11.85 -4.27 -2.54
C SER A 181 10.64 -3.38 -2.26
N TYR A 182 9.95 -3.58 -1.13
CA TYR A 182 8.86 -2.71 -0.70
C TYR A 182 9.31 -1.25 -0.57
N ARG A 183 10.43 -1.00 0.12
CA ARG A 183 10.97 0.36 0.30
C ARG A 183 11.45 0.97 -1.01
N ALA A 184 12.00 0.19 -1.93
CA ALA A 184 12.39 0.64 -3.26
C ALA A 184 11.17 1.15 -4.05
N LEU A 185 10.07 0.38 -4.07
CA LEU A 185 8.82 0.79 -4.73
C LEU A 185 8.22 2.04 -4.07
N CYS A 186 8.22 2.12 -2.73
CA CYS A 186 7.77 3.31 -2.01
C CYS A 186 8.64 4.54 -2.33
N SER A 187 9.96 4.39 -2.35
CA SER A 187 10.91 5.48 -2.63
C SER A 187 10.81 5.94 -4.08
N TYR A 188 10.49 5.02 -4.99
CA TYR A 188 10.16 5.35 -6.36
C TYR A 188 8.87 6.18 -6.47
N GLY A 189 7.94 6.05 -5.53
CA GLY A 189 6.71 6.84 -5.48
C GLY A 189 5.44 6.03 -5.76
N ILE A 190 5.52 4.70 -5.75
CA ILE A 190 4.35 3.84 -5.88
C ILE A 190 3.58 3.84 -4.55
N ALA A 191 2.28 4.15 -4.64
CA ALA A 191 1.40 4.19 -3.49
C ALA A 191 1.29 2.80 -2.83
N HIS A 192 1.29 2.77 -1.49
CA HIS A 192 1.35 1.52 -0.73
C HIS A 192 0.24 0.53 -1.07
N ASP A 193 -0.99 1.02 -1.27
CA ASP A 193 -2.17 0.21 -1.63
C ASP A 193 -2.08 -0.39 -3.04
N LYS A 194 -1.16 0.09 -3.89
CA LYS A 194 -0.87 -0.47 -5.21
C LYS A 194 0.24 -1.52 -5.16
N ILE A 195 1.10 -1.49 -4.14
CA ILE A 195 2.19 -2.46 -3.98
C ILE A 195 1.65 -3.87 -3.72
N GLY A 196 0.53 -4.00 -3.03
CA GLY A 196 -0.15 -5.29 -2.85
C GLY A 196 -0.52 -5.96 -4.18
N LYS A 197 -0.96 -5.18 -5.17
CA LYS A 197 -1.24 -5.70 -6.52
C LYS A 197 0.01 -6.22 -7.23
N ILE A 198 1.12 -5.50 -7.07
CA ILE A 198 2.43 -5.90 -7.62
C ILE A 198 2.82 -7.25 -7.01
N TYR A 199 2.70 -7.38 -5.68
CA TYR A 199 3.00 -8.62 -4.96
C TYR A 199 2.13 -9.79 -5.42
N GLN A 200 0.82 -9.57 -5.58
CA GLN A 200 -0.11 -10.61 -6.02
C GLN A 200 0.19 -11.13 -7.43
N LYS A 201 0.61 -10.25 -8.34
CA LYS A 201 0.86 -10.59 -9.74
C LYS A 201 2.28 -11.12 -10.01
N ALA A 202 3.27 -10.66 -9.25
CA ALA A 202 4.67 -11.01 -9.44
C ALA A 202 5.43 -10.95 -8.09
N ALA A 203 5.18 -11.92 -7.22
CA ALA A 203 5.82 -12.01 -5.90
C ALA A 203 7.35 -12.12 -6.01
N GLU A 204 7.86 -12.62 -7.14
CA GLU A 204 9.28 -12.71 -7.48
C GLU A 204 9.99 -11.35 -7.49
N VAL A 205 9.26 -10.24 -7.70
CA VAL A 205 9.81 -8.88 -7.61
C VAL A 205 10.30 -8.56 -6.18
N PHE A 206 9.72 -9.21 -5.16
CA PHE A 206 10.08 -9.03 -3.75
C PHE A 206 11.18 -9.99 -3.27
N SER A 207 11.76 -10.75 -4.18
CA SER A 207 12.93 -11.59 -3.92
C SER A 207 14.14 -11.22 -4.80
N LEU A 208 14.06 -10.11 -5.53
CA LEU A 208 15.17 -9.53 -6.26
C LEU A 208 16.25 -9.04 -5.29
N GLY A 209 17.52 -9.30 -5.60
CA GLY A 209 18.65 -8.90 -4.76
C GLY A 209 18.71 -7.38 -4.52
N GLN A 210 19.54 -7.00 -3.55
CA GLN A 210 19.70 -5.60 -3.14
C GLN A 210 20.05 -4.69 -4.33
N GLY A 211 19.30 -3.59 -4.49
CA GLY A 211 19.50 -2.60 -5.55
C GLY A 211 19.00 -3.00 -6.95
N VAL A 212 18.63 -4.28 -7.15
CA VAL A 212 18.22 -4.80 -8.47
C VAL A 212 16.90 -4.17 -8.92
N LEU A 213 15.97 -3.96 -7.99
CA LEU A 213 14.67 -3.39 -8.31
C LEU A 213 14.79 -1.93 -8.74
N GLU A 214 15.61 -1.14 -8.03
CA GLU A 214 15.93 0.24 -8.39
C GLU A 214 16.55 0.32 -9.79
N SER A 215 17.55 -0.51 -10.09
CA SER A 215 18.17 -0.54 -11.43
C SER A 215 17.20 -0.93 -12.53
N LYS A 216 16.22 -1.81 -12.26
CA LYS A 216 15.18 -2.16 -13.24
C LYS A 216 14.19 -1.02 -13.48
N LEU A 217 13.84 -0.27 -12.44
CA LEU A 217 13.01 0.94 -12.57
C LEU A 217 13.73 2.01 -13.37
N GLU A 218 15.02 2.23 -13.09
CA GLU A 218 15.89 3.13 -13.89
C GLU A 218 16.05 2.65 -15.33
N ALA A 219 16.16 1.34 -15.56
CA ALA A 219 16.22 0.78 -16.91
C ALA A 219 14.94 1.07 -17.70
N LEU A 220 13.76 0.95 -17.08
CA LEU A 220 12.50 1.33 -17.71
C LEU A 220 12.47 2.82 -18.08
N GLU A 221 12.99 3.70 -17.21
CA GLU A 221 13.15 5.12 -17.57
C GLU A 221 14.12 5.31 -18.74
N GLY A 222 15.25 4.58 -18.74
CA GLY A 222 16.25 4.57 -19.81
C GLY A 222 15.72 4.08 -21.17
N LEU A 223 14.63 3.30 -21.17
CA LEU A 223 13.91 2.93 -22.40
C LEU A 223 13.05 4.07 -22.96
N GLY A 224 12.96 5.22 -22.28
CA GLY A 224 12.23 6.41 -22.75
C GLY A 224 10.82 6.54 -22.18
N PHE A 225 10.51 5.86 -21.08
CA PHE A 225 9.30 6.09 -20.30
C PHE A 225 9.56 7.11 -19.20
N SER A 226 8.65 8.06 -19.00
CA SER A 226 8.65 8.89 -17.80
C SER A 226 8.36 8.05 -16.57
N LYS A 227 8.78 8.57 -15.41
CA LYS A 227 8.46 8.01 -14.10
C LYS A 227 6.97 7.72 -13.90
N ALA A 228 6.08 8.55 -14.44
CA ALA A 228 4.63 8.35 -14.38
C ALA A 228 4.19 7.12 -15.20
N SER A 229 4.70 6.97 -16.43
CA SER A 229 4.47 5.80 -17.28
C SER A 229 5.05 4.52 -16.67
N VAL A 230 6.27 4.58 -16.14
CA VAL A 230 6.90 3.44 -15.44
C VAL A 230 6.06 3.01 -14.24
N THR A 231 5.56 3.96 -13.44
CA THR A 231 4.66 3.66 -12.31
C THR A 231 3.43 2.88 -12.78
N LYS A 232 2.78 3.32 -13.87
CA LYS A 232 1.61 2.64 -14.44
C LYS A 232 1.97 1.25 -14.95
N ILE A 233 3.05 1.11 -15.71
CA ILE A 233 3.56 -0.15 -16.26
C ILE A 233 3.84 -1.17 -15.13
N VAL A 234 4.50 -0.73 -14.06
CA VAL A 234 4.86 -1.60 -12.94
C VAL A 234 3.61 -2.06 -12.17
N ILE A 235 2.60 -1.20 -12.01
CA ILE A 235 1.34 -1.58 -11.34
C ILE A 235 0.50 -2.53 -12.22
N SER A 236 0.41 -2.26 -13.52
CA SER A 236 -0.43 -3.02 -14.44
C SER A 236 0.20 -4.36 -14.84
N THR A 237 1.50 -4.35 -15.15
CA THR A 237 2.27 -5.49 -15.66
C THR A 237 3.61 -5.62 -14.91
N PRO A 238 3.59 -5.99 -13.61
CA PRO A 238 4.80 -6.09 -12.79
C PRO A 238 5.76 -7.20 -13.21
N THR A 239 5.30 -8.16 -14.03
CA THR A 239 6.15 -9.23 -14.59
C THR A 239 7.31 -8.68 -15.42
N VAL A 240 7.19 -7.46 -15.96
CA VAL A 240 8.28 -6.75 -16.65
C VAL A 240 9.53 -6.56 -15.78
N LEU A 241 9.37 -6.59 -14.44
CA LEU A 241 10.47 -6.46 -13.48
C LEU A 241 11.09 -7.80 -13.09
N VAL A 242 10.44 -8.94 -13.41
CA VAL A 242 10.98 -10.26 -13.08
C VAL A 242 12.22 -10.56 -13.94
N HIS A 243 12.15 -10.22 -15.22
CA HIS A 243 13.26 -10.36 -16.18
C HIS A 243 13.84 -9.00 -16.54
N ASP A 244 14.80 -8.96 -17.47
CA ASP A 244 15.39 -7.71 -17.95
C ASP A 244 14.35 -6.89 -18.74
N PRO A 245 13.96 -5.68 -18.28
CA PRO A 245 12.97 -4.87 -18.97
C PRO A 245 13.31 -4.56 -20.43
N ALA A 246 14.60 -4.40 -20.76
CA ALA A 246 15.04 -4.11 -22.12
C ALA A 246 14.82 -5.30 -23.06
N VAL A 247 14.90 -6.52 -22.54
CA VAL A 247 14.63 -7.75 -23.29
C VAL A 247 13.12 -7.97 -23.41
N GLU A 248 12.40 -7.89 -22.30
CA GLU A 248 10.93 -8.09 -22.25
C GLU A 248 10.18 -7.13 -23.17
N LEU A 249 10.62 -5.87 -23.22
CA LEU A 249 9.94 -4.84 -24.01
C LEU A 249 10.53 -4.65 -25.42
N LYS A 250 11.60 -5.36 -25.78
CA LYS A 250 12.34 -5.12 -27.03
C LYS A 250 11.44 -5.05 -28.26
N THR A 251 10.58 -6.06 -28.44
CA THR A 251 9.75 -6.20 -29.64
C THR A 251 8.66 -5.14 -29.69
N ILE A 252 8.00 -4.84 -28.56
CA ILE A 252 6.97 -3.80 -28.52
C ILE A 252 7.58 -2.41 -28.73
N LEU A 253 8.78 -2.14 -28.19
CA LEU A 253 9.46 -0.87 -28.40
C LEU A 253 9.86 -0.67 -29.86
N GLN A 254 10.35 -1.70 -30.55
CA GLN A 254 10.62 -1.64 -31.98
C GLN A 254 9.34 -1.32 -32.77
N TRP A 255 8.22 -1.97 -32.41
CA TRP A 255 6.94 -1.70 -33.03
C TRP A 255 6.50 -0.24 -32.85
N LEU A 256 6.58 0.28 -31.62
CA LEU A 256 6.23 1.67 -31.32
C LEU A 256 7.08 2.64 -32.12
N ASP A 257 8.39 2.39 -32.22
CA ASP A 257 9.31 3.22 -33.02
C ASP A 257 8.92 3.17 -34.51
N ASP A 258 8.64 1.99 -35.05
CA ASP A 258 8.33 1.81 -36.47
C ASP A 258 6.99 2.42 -36.89
N ILE A 259 6.00 2.48 -35.99
CA ILE A 259 4.68 3.11 -36.24
C ILE A 259 4.64 4.59 -35.81
N GLY A 260 5.77 5.12 -35.33
CA GLY A 260 5.95 6.52 -34.94
C GLY A 260 5.15 6.91 -33.69
N ILE A 261 5.09 6.02 -32.70
CA ILE A 261 4.41 6.25 -31.42
C ILE A 261 5.44 6.43 -30.31
N GLN A 262 5.34 7.56 -29.62
CA GLN A 262 6.19 7.82 -28.47
C GLN A 262 5.77 6.95 -27.28
N ARG A 263 6.77 6.40 -26.59
CA ARG A 263 6.63 5.50 -25.44
C ARG A 263 5.84 6.14 -24.31
N ASP A 264 6.11 7.42 -24.04
CA ASP A 264 5.39 8.18 -23.02
C ASP A 264 3.97 8.60 -23.42
N TRP A 265 3.73 8.74 -24.72
CA TRP A 265 2.38 9.01 -25.21
C TRP A 265 1.50 7.78 -24.99
N ILE A 266 1.95 6.57 -25.38
CA ILE A 266 1.19 5.34 -25.13
C ILE A 266 1.10 5.03 -23.63
N GLY A 267 2.14 5.39 -22.87
CA GLY A 267 2.21 5.27 -21.42
C GLY A 267 1.05 5.93 -20.67
N GLN A 268 0.45 6.98 -21.24
CA GLN A 268 -0.67 7.70 -20.65
C GLN A 268 -1.96 6.87 -20.61
N PHE A 269 -2.11 5.92 -21.54
CA PHE A 269 -3.30 5.09 -21.67
C PHE A 269 -3.25 3.83 -20.79
N PHE A 270 -2.10 3.47 -20.21
CA PHE A 270 -2.06 2.41 -19.21
C PHE A 270 -2.86 2.80 -17.96
N THR A 271 -3.61 1.82 -17.47
CA THR A 271 -4.44 1.96 -16.28
C THR A 271 -3.98 1.03 -15.16
N GLU A 272 -4.19 1.44 -13.92
CA GLU A 272 -3.80 0.66 -12.73
C GLU A 272 -4.76 -0.50 -12.40
N TYR A 273 -5.83 -0.66 -13.19
CA TYR A 273 -6.89 -1.65 -12.98
C TYR A 273 -6.99 -2.68 -14.11
N GLN A 274 -6.08 -2.64 -15.08
CA GLN A 274 -5.94 -3.68 -16.10
C GLN A 274 -4.55 -4.30 -16.00
N SER A 275 -4.41 -5.50 -16.54
CA SER A 275 -3.11 -6.13 -16.78
C SER A 275 -2.89 -6.18 -18.28
N TYR A 276 -1.68 -5.87 -18.73
CA TYR A 276 -1.35 -5.88 -20.15
C TYR A 276 -0.36 -6.99 -20.45
N ASN A 277 -0.57 -7.69 -21.56
CA ASN A 277 0.35 -8.71 -22.05
C ASN A 277 1.06 -8.19 -23.30
N TRP A 278 2.33 -7.80 -23.15
CA TRP A 278 3.14 -7.25 -24.24
C TRP A 278 3.21 -8.16 -25.47
N GLN A 279 3.28 -9.47 -25.26
CA GLN A 279 3.32 -10.46 -26.34
C GLN A 279 2.01 -10.45 -27.14
N LYS A 280 0.85 -10.40 -26.48
CA LYS A 280 -0.45 -10.28 -27.17
C LYS A 280 -0.58 -8.97 -27.96
N ILE A 281 -0.04 -7.86 -27.45
CA ILE A 281 -0.02 -6.57 -28.18
C ILE A 281 0.81 -6.72 -29.47
N VAL A 282 2.00 -7.32 -29.37
CA VAL A 282 2.88 -7.57 -30.52
C VAL A 282 2.20 -8.48 -31.55
N GLU A 283 1.54 -9.56 -31.10
CA GLU A 283 0.80 -10.47 -31.98
C GLU A 283 -0.32 -9.77 -32.72
N ALA A 284 -1.06 -8.88 -32.06
CA ALA A 284 -2.12 -8.13 -32.70
C ALA A 284 -1.61 -7.11 -33.72
N LEU A 285 -0.49 -6.42 -33.42
CA LEU A 285 0.19 -5.53 -34.38
C LEU A 285 0.69 -6.30 -35.61
N GLN A 286 1.29 -7.48 -35.38
CA GLN A 286 1.76 -8.35 -36.45
C GLN A 286 0.60 -8.85 -37.31
N PHE A 287 -0.51 -9.24 -36.69
CA PHE A 287 -1.72 -9.68 -37.39
C PHE A 287 -2.26 -8.59 -38.34
N LEU A 288 -2.30 -7.32 -37.91
CA LEU A 288 -2.68 -6.22 -38.80
C LEU A 288 -1.72 -6.09 -39.99
N SER A 289 -0.42 -6.23 -39.76
CA SER A 289 0.57 -6.21 -40.85
C SER A 289 0.36 -7.37 -41.82
N ASP A 290 0.03 -8.56 -41.32
CA ASP A 290 -0.20 -9.76 -42.13
C ASP A 290 -1.47 -9.65 -42.98
N LEU A 291 -2.46 -8.85 -42.53
CA LEU A 291 -3.64 -8.47 -43.32
C LEU A 291 -3.36 -7.43 -44.41
N GLY A 292 -2.12 -6.93 -44.51
CA GLY A 292 -1.68 -6.00 -45.54
C GLY A 292 -1.76 -4.52 -45.14
N PHE A 293 -2.06 -4.19 -43.88
CA PHE A 293 -2.00 -2.81 -43.40
C PHE A 293 -0.54 -2.35 -43.28
N THR A 294 -0.25 -1.14 -43.75
CA THR A 294 1.10 -0.58 -43.62
C THR A 294 1.35 -0.14 -42.17
N LYS A 295 2.63 0.01 -41.79
CA LYS A 295 2.99 0.55 -40.46
C LYS A 295 2.42 1.95 -40.21
N ASP A 296 2.26 2.76 -41.26
CA ASP A 296 1.62 4.07 -41.16
C ASP A 296 0.11 3.95 -40.90
N ASP A 297 -0.58 3.02 -41.58
CA ASP A 297 -2.00 2.75 -41.34
C ASP A 297 -2.24 2.28 -39.90
N ILE A 298 -1.41 1.34 -39.42
CA ILE A 298 -1.44 0.85 -38.04
C ILE A 298 -1.18 2.00 -37.07
N GLY A 299 -0.13 2.80 -37.30
CA GLY A 299 0.18 3.95 -36.46
C GLY A 299 -0.96 4.98 -36.39
N LYS A 300 -1.65 5.24 -37.51
CA LYS A 300 -2.84 6.12 -37.55
C LYS A 300 -3.99 5.52 -36.74
N ALA A 301 -4.25 4.22 -36.88
CA ALA A 301 -5.30 3.54 -36.14
C ALA A 301 -5.07 3.63 -34.62
N VAL A 302 -3.84 3.35 -34.18
CA VAL A 302 -3.48 3.42 -32.75
C VAL A 302 -3.54 4.85 -32.22
N ARG A 303 -3.10 5.86 -32.99
CA ARG A 303 -3.23 7.27 -32.59
C ARG A 303 -4.67 7.72 -32.39
N ASN A 304 -5.59 7.21 -33.22
CA ASN A 304 -7.02 7.52 -33.12
C ASN A 304 -7.71 6.72 -32.00
N HIS A 305 -7.25 5.49 -31.75
CA HIS A 305 -7.85 4.56 -30.80
C HIS A 305 -6.77 3.79 -30.02
N PRO A 306 -6.08 4.43 -29.09
CA PRO A 306 -4.98 3.81 -28.32
C PRO A 306 -5.46 2.63 -27.48
N ASP A 307 -6.72 2.67 -27.05
CA ASP A 307 -7.35 1.60 -26.28
C ASP A 307 -7.43 0.28 -27.06
N LEU A 308 -7.45 0.29 -28.40
CA LEU A 308 -7.49 -0.94 -29.20
C LEU A 308 -6.29 -1.85 -28.92
N LEU A 309 -5.08 -1.29 -28.79
CA LEU A 309 -3.88 -2.07 -28.44
C LEU A 309 -3.98 -2.65 -27.04
N LEU A 310 -4.58 -1.91 -26.12
CA LEU A 310 -4.65 -2.24 -24.72
C LEU A 310 -5.75 -3.29 -24.46
N GLU A 311 -6.90 -3.17 -25.13
CA GLU A 311 -8.00 -4.13 -25.11
C GLU A 311 -7.59 -5.51 -25.66
N TRP A 312 -6.80 -5.56 -26.73
CA TRP A 312 -6.33 -6.82 -27.33
C TRP A 312 -5.41 -7.64 -26.42
N SER A 313 -4.85 -7.00 -25.39
CA SER A 313 -3.97 -7.67 -24.42
C SER A 313 -4.57 -7.77 -23.01
N GLY A 314 -5.67 -7.07 -22.76
CA GLY A 314 -6.26 -6.87 -21.44
C GLY A 314 -7.14 -8.01 -21.00
N GLU A 315 -6.90 -8.51 -19.79
CA GLU A 315 -7.91 -9.22 -19.01
C GLU A 315 -8.47 -8.25 -17.97
N MET A 316 -9.81 -8.12 -17.87
CA MET A 316 -10.43 -7.32 -16.83
C MET A 316 -10.16 -7.96 -15.46
N LEU A 317 -9.69 -7.14 -14.51
CA LEU A 317 -9.42 -7.53 -13.12
C LEU A 317 -10.70 -7.67 -12.29
#